data_AF-A0A1K2DUU4-F1
#
_entry.id   AF-A0A1K2DUU4-F1
#
_cell.length_a   1.000
_cell.length_b   1.000
_cell.length_c   1.000
_cell.angle_alpha   90.00
_cell.angle_beta   90.00
_cell.angle_gamma   90.00
#
_symmetry.space_group_name_H-M   'P 1'
#
loop_
_entity.id
_entity.type
_entity.pdbx_description
1 polymer ?
#
loop_
_entity_poly.entity_id
_entity_poly.type
_entity_poly.pdbx_seq_one_letter_code
_entity_poly.pdbx_strand_id
1 'polypeptide(L)'
;MGELKADWRLRLRRGGADGPVCGAGVLLTRDRALTCAHVVGEPDTRIWVEFAENPAIAPVGARVAEGGWLPGLGATREDIAVLALDSPRPHATPATLERSLERGDEVWIGGYARSFADGMWLTGRISGAHGAWIQLDAARNEQVVKPGFSGAAVQVRGGPAGSPERVVGMVVSWRGDLDLALPADNDLAFSYMIPIDRIAELVPLVAELSGPDGWDHGLDRRLRRWFAGGDEPAVRFSVVPHGGGRDRTLKHHLHRAHLVYRGGRTTPEDFTDELVTRLRPPRHLAQAYRDWLLAGGTPPERPADGEPGSAGPTLAVTGLDEDPRPLRLVPLLARVRTLGFRLLVIVRDSHGEEVTEVARQLLLPALDEWAERLVRRVEEIETEWTGLNGLVESGSLIPLPRTGAARRRQQLARLRAAPDPHEQLRGLRALLRELRADLQRYGRAGRR
;
A
#
# COMPACT_ATOMS: atom_id res chain seq x y z
N MET A 1 3.62 -20.02 6.34
CA MET A 1 2.40 -19.68 7.11
C MET A 1 2.46 -18.18 7.35
N GLY A 2 1.77 -17.39 6.53
CA GLY A 2 1.87 -15.92 6.60
C GLY A 2 1.29 -15.41 7.92
N GLU A 3 1.96 -14.47 8.55
CA GLU A 3 1.49 -13.83 9.78
C GLU A 3 0.05 -13.32 9.59
N LEU A 4 -0.85 -13.74 10.48
CA LEU A 4 -2.24 -13.26 10.60
C LEU A 4 -2.31 -11.80 11.10
N LYS A 5 -1.30 -10.98 10.81
CA LYS A 5 -1.18 -9.61 11.32
C LYS A 5 -1.98 -8.65 10.43
N ALA A 6 -2.96 -7.99 11.02
CA ALA A 6 -3.72 -6.92 10.39
C ALA A 6 -3.46 -5.58 11.10
N ASP A 7 -2.83 -4.64 10.40
CA ASP A 7 -2.62 -3.28 10.92
C ASP A 7 -3.94 -2.53 11.16
N TRP A 8 -5.02 -2.96 10.52
CA TRP A 8 -6.31 -2.29 10.58
C TRP A 8 -7.21 -2.74 11.73
N ARG A 9 -6.85 -3.79 12.48
CA ARG A 9 -7.57 -4.21 13.68
C ARG A 9 -7.02 -3.46 14.89
N LEU A 10 -7.87 -2.61 15.45
CA LEU A 10 -7.46 -1.64 16.46
C LEU A 10 -8.01 -2.01 17.83
N ARG A 11 -7.17 -1.84 18.85
CA ARG A 11 -7.55 -1.89 20.26
C ARG A 11 -7.71 -0.46 20.78
N LEU A 12 -8.85 -0.16 21.40
CA LEU A 12 -9.18 1.17 21.88
C LEU A 12 -9.08 1.24 23.40
N ARG A 13 -8.44 2.29 23.91
CA ARG A 13 -8.20 2.51 25.34
C ARG A 13 -8.66 3.89 25.80
N ARG A 14 -9.17 3.97 27.02
CA ARG A 14 -9.65 5.22 27.63
C ARG A 14 -8.59 5.83 28.55
N GLY A 15 -8.48 7.16 28.54
CA GLY A 15 -7.56 7.93 29.40
C GLY A 15 -6.13 8.01 28.85
N GLY A 16 -5.41 6.89 28.83
CA GLY A 16 -3.99 6.82 28.45
C GLY A 16 -3.67 5.66 27.50
N ALA A 17 -2.45 5.66 26.94
CA ALA A 17 -1.96 4.56 26.11
C ALA A 17 -1.93 3.21 26.85
N ASP A 18 -1.72 3.25 28.17
CA ASP A 18 -1.78 2.09 29.07
C ASP A 18 -3.13 1.97 29.81
N GLY A 19 -4.11 2.80 29.43
CA GLY A 19 -5.43 2.83 30.05
C GLY A 19 -6.25 1.56 29.77
N PRO A 20 -7.36 1.33 30.46
CA PRO A 20 -8.18 0.15 30.26
C PRO A 20 -8.72 0.09 28.83
N VAL A 21 -8.76 -1.12 28.27
CA VAL A 21 -9.42 -1.39 26.98
C VAL A 21 -10.91 -1.10 27.12
N CYS A 22 -11.44 -0.27 26.22
CA CYS A 22 -12.85 0.11 26.19
C CYS A 22 -13.58 -0.40 24.94
N GLY A 23 -12.87 -0.92 23.94
CA GLY A 23 -13.46 -1.50 22.74
C GLY A 23 -12.43 -1.77 21.65
N ALA A 24 -12.94 -1.97 20.43
CA ALA A 24 -12.16 -2.22 19.23
C ALA A 24 -12.48 -1.18 18.14
N GLY A 25 -11.71 -1.20 17.06
CA GLY A 25 -11.94 -0.34 15.91
C GLY A 25 -11.33 -0.88 14.62
N VAL A 26 -11.65 -0.20 13.52
CA VAL A 26 -11.19 -0.54 12.17
C VAL A 26 -10.48 0.66 11.55
N LEU A 27 -9.23 0.50 11.12
CA LEU A 27 -8.52 1.57 10.40
C LEU A 27 -9.10 1.76 8.99
N LEU A 28 -9.63 2.94 8.70
CA LEU A 28 -10.24 3.29 7.41
C LEU A 28 -9.22 3.92 6.45
N THR A 29 -8.42 4.84 6.96
CA THR A 29 -7.31 5.51 6.25
C THR A 29 -6.13 5.65 7.20
N ARG A 30 -5.01 6.20 6.73
CA ARG A 30 -3.85 6.48 7.60
C ARG A 30 -4.18 7.40 8.79
N ASP A 31 -5.30 8.10 8.79
CA ASP A 31 -5.67 9.13 9.77
C ASP A 31 -7.13 9.07 10.21
N ARG A 32 -7.85 8.01 9.82
CA ARG A 32 -9.25 7.77 10.20
C ARG A 32 -9.47 6.34 10.65
N ALA A 33 -10.25 6.16 11.71
CA ALA A 33 -10.69 4.86 12.19
C ALA A 33 -12.21 4.85 12.43
N LEU A 34 -12.82 3.67 12.42
CA LEU A 34 -14.23 3.43 12.66
C LEU A 34 -14.40 2.65 13.97
N THR A 35 -15.39 3.00 14.78
CA THR A 35 -15.78 2.28 15.99
C THR A 35 -17.25 2.58 16.35
N CYS A 36 -17.74 2.03 17.46
CA CYS A 36 -19.05 2.36 18.02
C CYS A 36 -19.01 3.67 18.81
N ALA A 37 -20.09 4.44 18.76
CA ALA A 37 -20.18 5.69 19.52
C ALA A 37 -20.13 5.43 21.03
N HIS A 38 -20.80 4.38 21.53
CA HIS A 38 -20.78 4.05 22.96
C HIS A 38 -19.37 3.69 23.50
N VAL A 39 -18.46 3.20 22.64
CA VAL A 39 -17.07 2.92 23.04
C VAL A 39 -16.34 4.22 23.39
N VAL A 40 -16.60 5.27 22.62
CA VAL A 40 -16.05 6.60 22.87
C VAL A 40 -16.72 7.25 24.09
N GLY A 41 -18.04 7.09 24.22
CA GLY A 41 -18.85 7.71 25.27
C GLY A 41 -19.28 9.12 24.89
N GLU A 42 -18.36 10.08 24.95
CA GLU A 42 -18.60 11.49 24.58
C GLU A 42 -17.71 11.90 23.39
N PRO A 43 -18.20 12.71 22.43
CA PRO A 43 -17.49 13.01 21.19
C PRO A 43 -16.12 13.68 21.39
N ASP A 44 -16.00 14.51 22.43
CA ASP A 44 -14.74 15.19 22.77
C ASP A 44 -13.76 14.31 23.55
N THR A 45 -14.13 13.08 23.90
CA THR A 45 -13.25 12.17 24.64
C THR A 45 -12.07 11.76 23.78
N ARG A 46 -10.85 11.90 24.34
CA ARG A 46 -9.65 11.35 23.71
C ARG A 46 -9.58 9.85 23.95
N ILE A 47 -9.50 9.09 22.87
CA ILE A 47 -9.31 7.64 22.86
C ILE A 47 -7.90 7.34 22.36
N TRP A 48 -7.25 6.34 22.94
CA TRP A 48 -5.98 5.83 22.45
C TRP A 48 -6.22 4.64 21.53
N VAL A 49 -5.70 4.75 20.32
CA VAL A 49 -5.76 3.75 19.26
C VAL A 49 -4.45 2.98 19.25
N GLU A 50 -4.54 1.67 19.46
CA GLU A 50 -3.42 0.75 19.46
C GLU A 50 -3.54 -0.27 18.33
N PHE A 51 -2.42 -0.50 17.64
CA PHE A 51 -2.27 -1.45 16.56
C PHE A 51 -1.88 -2.82 17.14
N ALA A 52 -2.84 -3.47 17.80
CA ALA A 52 -2.54 -4.60 18.72
C ALA A 52 -1.77 -5.76 18.07
N GLU A 53 -1.94 -5.99 16.76
CA GLU A 53 -1.22 -7.04 16.04
C GLU A 53 0.07 -6.59 15.36
N ASN A 54 0.33 -5.28 15.38
CA ASN A 54 1.56 -4.70 14.87
C ASN A 54 2.14 -3.71 15.89
N PRO A 55 2.82 -4.20 16.93
CA PRO A 55 3.38 -3.36 17.98
C PRO A 55 4.52 -2.45 17.49
N ALA A 56 5.03 -2.63 16.26
CA ALA A 56 5.97 -1.70 15.65
C ALA A 56 5.31 -0.35 15.30
N ILE A 57 3.98 -0.28 15.28
CA ILE A 57 3.23 0.95 15.05
C ILE A 57 2.84 1.55 16.40
N ALA A 58 3.47 2.67 16.74
CA ALA A 58 3.23 3.36 17.99
C ALA A 58 1.74 3.75 18.16
N PRO A 59 1.15 3.55 19.36
CA PRO A 59 -0.20 4.02 19.67
C PRO A 59 -0.37 5.51 19.37
N VAL A 60 -1.61 5.92 19.16
CA VAL A 60 -1.94 7.31 18.82
C VAL A 60 -3.22 7.74 19.52
N GLY A 61 -3.25 8.98 19.99
CA GLY A 61 -4.51 9.58 20.43
C GLY A 61 -5.42 9.84 19.25
N ALA A 62 -6.72 9.82 19.49
CA ALA A 62 -7.74 10.10 18.52
C ALA A 62 -8.96 10.75 19.20
N ARG A 63 -9.74 11.49 18.42
CA ARG A 63 -11.03 12.07 18.81
C ARG A 63 -12.04 11.84 17.70
N VAL A 64 -13.32 12.04 17.99
CA VAL A 64 -14.33 11.94 16.94
C VAL A 64 -14.07 13.02 15.88
N ALA A 65 -14.05 12.61 14.62
CA ALA A 65 -13.92 13.51 13.49
C ALA A 65 -15.20 14.35 13.34
N GLU A 66 -15.06 15.56 12.79
CA GLU A 66 -16.21 16.39 12.44
C GLU A 66 -17.21 15.63 11.56
N GLY A 67 -18.50 15.69 11.91
CA GLY A 67 -19.56 14.94 11.22
C GLY A 67 -19.49 13.42 11.39
N GLY A 68 -18.53 12.91 12.16
CA GLY A 68 -18.31 11.48 12.40
C GLY A 68 -18.99 10.93 13.65
N TRP A 69 -19.84 11.71 14.33
CA TRP A 69 -20.55 11.29 15.54
C TRP A 69 -22.01 10.98 15.23
N LEU A 70 -22.36 9.69 15.20
CA LEU A 70 -23.74 9.23 15.06
C LEU A 70 -24.04 8.38 16.31
N PRO A 71 -24.48 9.01 17.41
CA PRO A 71 -24.82 8.31 18.63
C PRO A 71 -26.24 7.74 18.54
N GLY A 72 -26.38 6.47 18.88
CA GLY A 72 -27.65 5.77 18.82
C GLY A 72 -27.59 4.50 19.63
N LEU A 73 -28.58 4.29 20.50
CA LEU A 73 -28.74 3.04 21.25
C LEU A 73 -30.05 2.39 20.79
N GLY A 74 -29.97 1.12 20.40
CA GLY A 74 -31.10 0.30 19.95
C GLY A 74 -31.16 0.05 18.43
N ALA A 75 -31.88 -0.99 18.00
CA ALA A 75 -31.95 -1.49 16.62
C ALA A 75 -32.54 -0.50 15.58
N THR A 76 -32.96 0.68 16.01
CA THR A 76 -33.52 1.77 15.18
C THR A 76 -32.62 3.00 15.10
N ARG A 77 -31.44 2.98 15.75
CA ARG A 77 -30.49 4.10 15.79
C ARG A 77 -29.07 3.63 15.48
N GLU A 78 -28.27 4.56 14.98
CA GLU A 78 -26.93 4.31 14.47
C GLU A 78 -25.91 4.49 15.59
N ASP A 79 -25.09 3.47 15.87
CA ASP A 79 -24.05 3.51 16.91
C ASP A 79 -22.66 3.56 16.25
N ILE A 80 -22.35 4.70 15.62
CA ILE A 80 -21.19 4.85 14.75
C ILE A 80 -20.37 6.07 15.16
N ALA A 81 -19.06 5.87 15.32
CA ALA A 81 -18.09 6.93 15.47
C ALA A 81 -16.94 6.78 14.47
N VAL A 82 -16.64 7.86 13.74
CA VAL A 82 -15.40 7.98 12.96
C VAL A 82 -14.41 8.80 13.76
N LEU A 83 -13.26 8.21 14.06
CA LEU A 83 -12.18 8.85 14.79
C LEU A 83 -11.18 9.50 13.83
N ALA A 84 -10.74 10.72 14.13
CA ALA A 84 -9.54 11.34 13.56
C ALA A 84 -8.34 11.08 14.46
N LEU A 85 -7.27 10.52 13.90
CA LEU A 85 -6.02 10.28 14.63
C LEU A 85 -5.23 11.58 14.78
N ASP A 86 -4.63 11.83 15.95
CA ASP A 86 -3.83 13.03 16.22
C ASP A 86 -2.63 13.17 15.26
N SER A 87 -2.13 12.05 14.74
CA SER A 87 -1.13 12.01 13.69
C SER A 87 -1.36 10.79 12.77
N PRO A 88 -1.05 10.91 11.47
CA PRO A 88 -1.25 9.80 10.54
C PRO A 88 -0.32 8.62 10.88
N ARG A 89 -0.76 7.41 10.53
CA ARG A 89 -0.05 6.13 10.63
C ARG A 89 0.14 5.58 9.21
N PRO A 90 1.05 6.17 8.42
CA PRO A 90 1.18 5.83 7.00
C PRO A 90 1.74 4.42 6.76
N HIS A 91 2.39 3.83 7.77
CA HIS A 91 2.89 2.46 7.73
C HIS A 91 1.79 1.40 7.92
N ALA A 92 0.65 1.79 8.50
CA ALA A 92 -0.47 0.89 8.74
C ALA A 92 -1.28 0.68 7.46
N THR A 93 -1.54 -0.58 7.11
CA THR A 93 -2.42 -0.95 5.99
C THR A 93 -3.89 -0.85 6.43
N PRO A 94 -4.72 0.02 5.82
CA PRO A 94 -6.14 0.13 6.16
C PRO A 94 -6.95 -1.11 5.75
N ALA A 95 -8.15 -1.23 6.31
CA ALA A 95 -9.07 -2.32 6.00
C ALA A 95 -9.58 -2.24 4.55
N THR A 96 -9.82 -3.40 3.95
CA THR A 96 -10.58 -3.49 2.69
C THR A 96 -12.05 -3.64 3.06
N LEU A 97 -12.89 -2.67 2.66
CA LEU A 97 -14.31 -2.63 3.01
C LEU A 97 -15.14 -3.24 1.89
N GLU A 98 -16.12 -4.07 2.25
CA GLU A 98 -17.00 -4.78 1.31
C GLU A 98 -18.46 -4.54 1.69
N ARG A 99 -19.27 -4.10 0.73
CA ARG A 99 -20.71 -3.84 0.94
C ARG A 99 -21.55 -5.09 0.74
N SER A 100 -21.06 -6.06 -0.04
CA SER A 100 -21.80 -7.29 -0.30
C SER A 100 -21.74 -8.25 0.88
N LEU A 101 -22.89 -8.85 1.18
CA LEU A 101 -23.11 -9.78 2.28
C LEU A 101 -24.01 -10.91 1.80
N GLU A 102 -23.61 -12.16 2.01
CA GLU A 102 -24.45 -13.32 1.73
C GLU A 102 -24.88 -14.01 3.02
N ARG A 103 -26.17 -14.37 3.09
CA ARG A 103 -26.70 -15.16 4.21
C ARG A 103 -26.00 -16.52 4.23
N GLY A 104 -25.56 -16.93 5.42
CA GLY A 104 -24.88 -18.20 5.63
C GLY A 104 -23.35 -18.13 5.53
N ASP A 105 -22.79 -16.98 5.10
CA ASP A 105 -21.35 -16.74 5.09
C ASP A 105 -20.75 -16.95 6.48
N GLU A 106 -19.61 -17.63 6.51
CA GLU A 106 -18.79 -17.74 7.71
C GLU A 106 -17.99 -16.44 7.90
N VAL A 107 -18.05 -15.90 9.12
CA VAL A 107 -17.36 -14.68 9.51
C VAL A 107 -16.41 -14.93 10.67
N TRP A 108 -15.35 -14.13 10.71
CA TRP A 108 -14.40 -14.05 11.80
C TRP A 108 -14.50 -12.69 12.47
N ILE A 109 -14.28 -12.66 13.78
CA ILE A 109 -14.35 -11.43 14.57
C ILE A 109 -13.17 -11.45 15.54
N GLY A 110 -12.31 -10.43 15.46
CA GLY A 110 -11.21 -10.23 16.41
C GLY A 110 -11.51 -9.05 17.33
N GLY A 111 -11.66 -9.30 18.64
CA GLY A 111 -11.95 -8.27 19.64
C GLY A 111 -11.10 -8.40 20.91
N TYR A 112 -11.20 -7.43 21.80
CA TYR A 112 -10.30 -7.27 22.96
C TYR A 112 -11.10 -7.18 24.26
N ALA A 113 -11.50 -8.35 24.79
CA ALA A 113 -12.22 -8.41 26.07
C ALA A 113 -11.27 -8.24 27.26
N ARG A 114 -11.78 -7.80 28.42
CA ARG A 114 -10.96 -7.55 29.63
C ARG A 114 -10.10 -8.75 30.05
N SER A 115 -10.65 -9.97 29.95
CA SER A 115 -9.93 -11.22 30.28
C SER A 115 -9.00 -11.71 29.17
N PHE A 116 -9.05 -11.09 27.98
CA PHE A 116 -8.30 -11.46 26.78
C PHE A 116 -7.78 -10.20 26.09
N ALA A 117 -6.98 -9.41 26.83
CA ALA A 117 -6.46 -8.15 26.33
C ALA A 117 -5.62 -8.34 25.05
N ASP A 118 -4.94 -9.49 24.91
CA ASP A 118 -4.13 -9.86 23.74
C ASP A 118 -4.97 -10.24 22.50
N GLY A 119 -6.30 -10.16 22.62
CA GLY A 119 -7.24 -10.44 21.54
C GLY A 119 -7.83 -11.83 21.64
N MET A 120 -9.10 -11.95 21.22
CA MET A 120 -9.81 -13.21 21.09
C MET A 120 -10.49 -13.25 19.73
N TRP A 121 -10.43 -14.43 19.10
CA TRP A 121 -11.08 -14.71 17.83
C TRP A 121 -12.37 -15.48 18.05
N LEU A 122 -13.44 -14.98 17.43
CA LEU A 122 -14.74 -15.63 17.37
C LEU A 122 -15.08 -15.94 15.92
N THR A 123 -15.88 -16.99 15.74
CA THR A 123 -16.47 -17.35 14.45
C THR A 123 -17.98 -17.36 14.57
N GLY A 124 -18.64 -16.98 13.49
CA GLY A 124 -20.10 -16.96 13.40
C GLY A 124 -20.58 -17.11 11.97
N ARG A 125 -21.90 -17.10 11.80
CA ARG A 125 -22.55 -17.10 10.48
C ARG A 125 -23.54 -15.98 10.34
N ILE A 126 -23.64 -15.43 9.14
CA ILE A 126 -24.62 -14.39 8.82
C ILE A 126 -26.02 -15.01 8.76
N SER A 127 -26.90 -14.60 9.66
CA SER A 127 -28.24 -15.20 9.79
C SER A 127 -29.33 -14.43 9.06
N GLY A 128 -29.41 -13.11 9.24
CA GLY A 128 -30.44 -12.28 8.65
C GLY A 128 -30.50 -10.88 9.24
N ALA A 129 -31.32 -10.02 8.64
CA ALA A 129 -31.50 -8.64 9.09
C ALA A 129 -32.42 -8.55 10.32
N HIS A 130 -32.10 -7.63 11.22
CA HIS A 130 -32.88 -7.25 12.38
C HIS A 130 -32.88 -5.72 12.47
N GLY A 131 -33.90 -5.08 11.88
CA GLY A 131 -33.90 -3.62 11.69
C GLY A 131 -32.76 -3.20 10.74
N ALA A 132 -31.93 -2.26 11.18
CA ALA A 132 -30.73 -1.82 10.44
C ALA A 132 -29.49 -2.70 10.72
N TRP A 133 -29.59 -3.69 11.60
CA TRP A 133 -28.48 -4.56 12.02
C TRP A 133 -28.58 -5.94 11.38
N ILE A 134 -27.47 -6.68 11.38
CA ILE A 134 -27.41 -8.07 10.95
C ILE A 134 -27.09 -8.96 12.14
N GLN A 135 -27.86 -10.04 12.29
CA GLN A 135 -27.63 -11.07 13.29
C GLN A 135 -26.52 -12.03 12.85
N LEU A 136 -25.61 -12.32 13.79
CA LEU A 136 -24.52 -13.27 13.66
C LEU A 136 -24.79 -14.45 14.60
N ASP A 137 -25.06 -15.62 14.02
CA ASP A 137 -25.30 -16.84 14.78
C ASP A 137 -23.97 -17.49 15.17
N ALA A 138 -23.84 -17.83 16.45
CA ALA A 138 -22.74 -18.61 16.98
C ALA A 138 -23.21 -20.05 17.21
N ALA A 139 -22.31 -21.02 16.97
CA ALA A 139 -22.63 -22.43 17.22
C ALA A 139 -22.64 -22.77 18.72
N ARG A 140 -21.93 -21.98 19.54
CA ARG A 140 -21.83 -22.16 20.99
C ARG A 140 -21.84 -20.81 21.72
N ASN A 141 -22.30 -20.80 22.97
CA ASN A 141 -22.35 -19.60 23.80
C ASN A 141 -20.98 -18.93 24.02
N GLU A 142 -19.88 -19.69 24.03
CA GLU A 142 -18.54 -19.11 24.18
C GLU A 142 -18.09 -18.30 22.96
N GLN A 143 -18.78 -18.45 21.83
CA GLN A 143 -18.51 -17.77 20.57
C GLN A 143 -19.32 -16.47 20.39
N VAL A 144 -20.13 -16.10 21.38
CA VAL A 144 -20.85 -14.81 21.41
C VAL A 144 -19.89 -13.69 21.78
N VAL A 145 -20.03 -12.53 21.13
CA VAL A 145 -19.19 -11.36 21.42
C VAL A 145 -19.42 -10.88 22.86
N LYS A 146 -18.33 -10.46 23.53
CA LYS A 146 -18.33 -10.02 24.93
C LYS A 146 -17.99 -8.53 25.03
N PRO A 147 -18.22 -7.85 26.17
CA PRO A 147 -17.71 -6.49 26.38
C PRO A 147 -16.23 -6.36 25.98
N GLY A 148 -15.93 -5.39 25.11
CA GLY A 148 -14.61 -5.22 24.48
C GLY A 148 -14.54 -5.64 22.99
N PHE A 149 -15.60 -6.24 22.45
CA PHE A 149 -15.75 -6.50 21.01
C PHE A 149 -16.47 -5.38 20.24
N SER A 150 -17.16 -4.47 20.92
CA SER A 150 -17.82 -3.33 20.27
C SER A 150 -16.83 -2.53 19.42
N GLY A 151 -17.20 -2.25 18.18
CA GLY A 151 -16.36 -1.62 17.18
C GLY A 151 -15.40 -2.57 16.44
N ALA A 152 -15.38 -3.86 16.76
CA ALA A 152 -14.54 -4.84 16.07
C ALA A 152 -15.03 -5.07 14.64
N ALA A 153 -14.09 -5.33 13.73
CA ALA A 153 -14.42 -5.75 12.38
C ALA A 153 -15.06 -7.15 12.36
N VAL A 154 -16.11 -7.28 11.55
CA VAL A 154 -16.60 -8.57 11.07
C VAL A 154 -16.00 -8.80 9.70
N GLN A 155 -15.20 -9.87 9.55
CA GLN A 155 -14.45 -10.13 8.33
C GLN A 155 -14.85 -11.46 7.68
N VAL A 156 -14.86 -11.47 6.35
CA VAL A 156 -14.93 -12.69 5.54
C VAL A 156 -13.56 -12.95 4.93
N ARG A 157 -13.17 -14.22 4.84
CA ARG A 157 -11.95 -14.59 4.12
C ARG A 157 -12.09 -14.24 2.64
N GLY A 158 -11.10 -13.53 2.11
CA GLY A 158 -11.06 -13.25 0.70
C GLY A 158 -10.72 -14.51 -0.10
N GLY A 159 -11.63 -14.94 -0.98
CA GLY A 159 -11.38 -15.79 -2.17
C GLY A 159 -10.22 -16.81 -2.10
N PRO A 160 -9.43 -16.96 -3.19
CA PRO A 160 -8.27 -17.84 -3.19
C PRO A 160 -7.24 -17.44 -2.13
N ALA A 161 -6.46 -18.42 -1.66
CA ALA A 161 -5.41 -18.24 -0.66
C ALA A 161 -4.49 -17.04 -1.00
N GLY A 162 -4.38 -16.10 -0.05
CA GLY A 162 -3.57 -14.89 -0.18
C GLY A 162 -4.32 -13.62 -0.63
N SER A 163 -5.65 -13.70 -0.84
CA SER A 163 -6.46 -12.48 -0.98
C SER A 163 -6.57 -11.75 0.36
N PRO A 164 -6.65 -10.40 0.36
CA PRO A 164 -6.84 -9.66 1.60
C PRO A 164 -8.17 -10.03 2.25
N GLU A 165 -8.18 -10.01 3.59
CA GLU A 165 -9.40 -10.11 4.38
C GLU A 165 -10.31 -8.91 4.06
N ARG A 166 -11.61 -9.15 3.94
CA ARG A 166 -12.59 -8.10 3.65
C ARG A 166 -13.45 -7.88 4.89
N VAL A 167 -13.54 -6.63 5.32
CA VAL A 167 -14.42 -6.21 6.41
C VAL A 167 -15.79 -5.93 5.83
N VAL A 168 -16.79 -6.62 6.36
CA VAL A 168 -18.19 -6.56 5.88
C VAL A 168 -19.14 -5.93 6.89
N GLY A 169 -18.69 -5.73 8.13
CA GLY A 169 -19.44 -5.01 9.14
C GLY A 169 -18.62 -4.68 10.37
N MET A 170 -19.27 -4.04 11.33
CA MET A 170 -18.73 -3.67 12.63
C MET A 170 -19.63 -4.20 13.74
N VAL A 171 -19.06 -4.91 14.72
CA VAL A 171 -19.79 -5.43 15.89
C VAL A 171 -20.30 -4.25 16.72
N VAL A 172 -21.57 -4.31 17.11
CA VAL A 172 -22.21 -3.26 17.92
C VAL A 172 -22.65 -3.76 19.28
N SER A 173 -23.30 -4.91 19.32
CA SER A 173 -23.90 -5.43 20.55
C SER A 173 -24.03 -6.95 20.51
N TRP A 174 -24.45 -7.53 21.64
CA TRP A 174 -24.77 -8.93 21.79
C TRP A 174 -26.06 -9.12 22.58
N ARG A 175 -26.63 -10.32 22.50
CA ARG A 175 -27.95 -10.65 23.07
C ARG A 175 -28.20 -10.18 24.51
N GLY A 176 -27.18 -10.20 25.39
CA GLY A 176 -27.35 -9.88 26.81
C GLY A 176 -27.36 -8.39 27.17
N ASP A 177 -27.20 -7.51 26.19
CA ASP A 177 -27.06 -6.06 26.39
C ASP A 177 -28.33 -5.26 26.00
N LEU A 178 -29.40 -5.95 25.59
CA LEU A 178 -30.63 -5.32 25.07
C LEU A 178 -31.76 -5.14 26.11
N ASP A 179 -31.52 -5.38 27.40
CA ASP A 179 -32.54 -5.31 28.47
C ASP A 179 -33.86 -6.07 28.17
N LEU A 180 -33.82 -7.04 27.26
CA LEU A 180 -34.97 -7.88 26.89
C LEU A 180 -35.04 -9.09 27.82
N ALA A 181 -36.18 -9.28 28.49
CA ALA A 181 -36.42 -10.46 29.32
C ALA A 181 -36.32 -11.74 28.45
N LEU A 182 -35.38 -12.62 28.78
CA LEU A 182 -35.15 -13.85 28.05
C LEU A 182 -35.90 -15.03 28.72
N PRO A 183 -36.50 -15.96 27.96
CA PRO A 183 -36.99 -17.23 28.50
C PRO A 183 -35.83 -18.02 29.13
N ALA A 184 -36.08 -18.66 30.28
CA ALA A 184 -35.05 -19.32 31.10
C ALA A 184 -34.32 -20.50 30.40
N ASP A 185 -34.90 -21.08 29.33
CA ASP A 185 -34.41 -22.29 28.65
C ASP A 185 -33.81 -22.04 27.25
N ASN A 186 -33.21 -20.87 27.00
CA ASN A 186 -32.92 -20.46 25.62
C ASN A 186 -31.41 -20.48 25.26
N ASP A 187 -30.98 -21.53 24.57
CA ASP A 187 -29.60 -21.79 24.08
C ASP A 187 -29.14 -20.89 22.89
N LEU A 188 -29.89 -19.86 22.48
CA LEU A 188 -29.51 -19.08 21.29
C LEU A 188 -28.31 -18.14 21.57
N ALA A 189 -27.20 -18.45 20.91
CA ALA A 189 -25.96 -17.68 20.94
C ALA A 189 -25.89 -16.76 19.70
N PHE A 190 -26.21 -15.47 19.82
CA PHE A 190 -26.07 -14.54 18.68
C PHE A 190 -25.58 -13.14 19.07
N SER A 191 -24.97 -12.47 18.09
CA SER A 191 -24.42 -11.11 18.17
C SER A 191 -24.98 -10.22 17.06
N TYR A 192 -24.80 -8.90 17.16
CA TYR A 192 -25.24 -7.95 16.15
C TYR A 192 -24.08 -7.16 15.56
N MET A 193 -24.17 -6.90 14.26
CA MET A 193 -23.29 -5.96 13.56
C MET A 193 -24.08 -4.92 12.77
N ILE A 194 -23.47 -3.75 12.56
CA ILE A 194 -23.88 -2.83 11.49
C ILE A 194 -23.09 -3.20 10.23
N PRO A 195 -23.75 -3.52 9.10
CA PRO A 195 -23.07 -3.88 7.87
C PRO A 195 -22.39 -2.66 7.24
N ILE A 196 -21.26 -2.84 6.54
CA ILE A 196 -20.56 -1.74 5.85
C ILE A 196 -21.48 -1.01 4.88
N ASP A 197 -22.42 -1.72 4.24
CA ASP A 197 -23.42 -1.11 3.36
C ASP A 197 -24.24 -0.03 4.09
N ARG A 198 -24.72 -0.32 5.30
CA ARG A 198 -25.44 0.66 6.13
C ARG A 198 -24.53 1.79 6.60
N ILE A 199 -23.29 1.49 6.99
CA ILE A 199 -22.32 2.53 7.39
C ILE A 199 -22.01 3.46 6.20
N ALA A 200 -21.92 2.93 4.99
CA ALA A 200 -21.70 3.71 3.77
C ALA A 200 -22.86 4.67 3.44
N GLU A 201 -24.10 4.31 3.76
CA GLU A 201 -25.24 5.23 3.59
C GLU A 201 -25.14 6.47 4.49
N LEU A 202 -24.51 6.33 5.65
CA LEU A 202 -24.48 7.34 6.70
C LEU A 202 -23.17 8.11 6.78
N VAL A 203 -22.07 7.46 6.39
CA VAL A 203 -20.70 7.97 6.51
C VAL A 203 -20.10 8.09 5.11
N PRO A 204 -20.02 9.31 4.53
CA PRO A 204 -19.51 9.52 3.17
C PRO A 204 -18.11 8.95 2.93
N LEU A 205 -17.24 9.00 3.94
CA LEU A 205 -15.91 8.39 3.87
C LEU A 205 -15.97 6.87 3.66
N VAL A 206 -16.88 6.17 4.33
CA VAL A 206 -17.05 4.71 4.17
C VAL A 206 -17.68 4.39 2.82
N ALA A 207 -18.61 5.21 2.34
CA ALA A 207 -19.15 5.11 0.98
C ALA A 207 -18.04 5.21 -0.07
N GLU A 208 -17.16 6.19 0.08
CA GLU A 208 -16.04 6.40 -0.83
C GLU A 208 -15.04 5.25 -0.80
N LEU A 209 -14.69 4.76 0.39
CA LEU A 209 -13.68 3.69 0.56
C LEU A 209 -14.17 2.30 0.16
N SER A 210 -15.48 2.04 0.26
CA SER A 210 -16.11 0.77 -0.13
C SER A 210 -16.64 0.76 -1.57
N GLY A 211 -16.57 1.89 -2.26
CA GLY A 211 -16.90 1.98 -3.68
C GLY A 211 -15.83 1.37 -4.60
N PRO A 212 -16.14 1.18 -5.90
CA PRO A 212 -15.20 0.61 -6.88
C PRO A 212 -13.92 1.43 -7.04
N ASP A 213 -14.00 2.74 -6.81
CA ASP A 213 -12.87 3.67 -6.83
C ASP A 213 -12.33 3.98 -5.43
N GLY A 214 -12.59 3.14 -4.43
CA GLY A 214 -12.10 3.34 -3.06
C GLY A 214 -10.60 3.11 -2.92
N TRP A 215 -10.05 2.07 -3.56
CA TRP A 215 -8.61 1.77 -3.52
C TRP A 215 -8.16 1.12 -4.82
N ASP A 216 -7.06 1.61 -5.42
CA ASP A 216 -6.44 0.92 -6.56
C ASP A 216 -5.46 -0.15 -6.05
N HIS A 217 -5.95 -1.38 -5.84
CA HIS A 217 -5.14 -2.53 -5.43
C HIS A 217 -4.05 -2.90 -6.45
N GLY A 218 -4.27 -2.62 -7.74
CA GLY A 218 -3.28 -2.82 -8.77
C GLY A 218 -2.09 -1.88 -8.60
N LEU A 219 -2.36 -0.61 -8.34
CA LEU A 219 -1.36 0.41 -8.07
C LEU A 219 -0.66 0.14 -6.74
N ASP A 220 -1.39 -0.26 -5.70
CA ASP A 220 -0.84 -0.61 -4.38
C ASP A 220 0.25 -1.69 -4.50
N ARG A 221 -0.07 -2.83 -5.14
CA ARG A 221 0.90 -3.92 -5.34
C ARG A 221 2.13 -3.47 -6.14
N ARG A 222 1.93 -2.63 -7.17
CA ARG A 222 3.02 -2.13 -8.01
C ARG A 222 3.93 -1.16 -7.24
N LEU A 223 3.37 -0.27 -6.44
CA LEU A 223 4.14 0.66 -5.61
C LEU A 223 4.87 -0.08 -4.49
N ARG A 224 4.22 -1.00 -3.78
CA ARG A 224 4.87 -1.90 -2.79
C ARG A 224 6.11 -2.56 -3.36
N ARG A 225 5.95 -3.22 -4.53
CA ARG A 225 7.05 -3.92 -5.21
C ARG A 225 8.17 -2.98 -5.62
N TRP A 226 7.83 -1.81 -6.17
CA TRP A 226 8.83 -0.84 -6.61
C TRP A 226 9.61 -0.27 -5.41
N PHE A 227 8.94 0.14 -4.34
CA PHE A 227 9.60 0.66 -3.13
C PHE A 227 10.46 -0.40 -2.42
N ALA A 228 10.09 -1.68 -2.51
CA ALA A 228 10.88 -2.77 -1.93
C ALA A 228 12.26 -3.00 -2.59
N GLY A 229 12.58 -2.29 -3.68
CA GLY A 229 13.95 -2.32 -4.25
C GLY A 229 14.29 -3.58 -5.04
N GLY A 230 13.29 -4.34 -5.50
CA GLY A 230 13.49 -5.52 -6.34
C GLY A 230 13.94 -5.20 -7.77
N ASP A 231 13.90 -6.22 -8.64
CA ASP A 231 14.26 -6.16 -10.07
C ASP A 231 13.23 -5.35 -10.91
N GLU A 232 13.18 -4.05 -10.65
CA GLU A 232 12.33 -3.06 -11.29
C GLU A 232 13.20 -1.90 -11.82
N PRO A 233 12.73 -1.20 -12.87
CA PRO A 233 13.43 -0.02 -13.39
C PRO A 233 13.56 1.08 -12.34
N ALA A 234 14.65 1.84 -12.44
CA ALA A 234 14.95 2.95 -11.52
C ALA A 234 13.92 4.08 -11.62
N VAL A 235 13.28 4.25 -12.78
CA VAL A 235 12.22 5.26 -12.98
C VAL A 235 10.87 4.57 -13.19
N ARG A 236 9.86 5.03 -12.45
CA ARG A 236 8.47 4.65 -12.59
C ARG A 236 7.63 5.88 -12.88
N PHE A 237 6.86 5.83 -13.96
CA PHE A 237 5.93 6.90 -14.35
C PHE A 237 4.48 6.42 -14.25
N SER A 238 3.57 7.29 -13.81
CA SER A 238 2.14 7.02 -13.80
C SER A 238 1.33 8.30 -13.87
N VAL A 239 0.17 8.24 -14.51
CA VAL A 239 -0.83 9.31 -14.46
C VAL A 239 -1.79 9.00 -13.30
N VAL A 240 -1.95 9.94 -12.37
CA VAL A 240 -2.81 9.83 -11.20
C VAL A 240 -3.54 11.17 -11.01
N PRO A 241 -4.78 11.29 -11.53
CA PRO A 241 -5.63 12.45 -11.30
C PRO A 241 -5.84 12.74 -9.81
N HIS A 242 -6.29 13.94 -9.46
CA HIS A 242 -6.68 14.23 -8.09
C HIS A 242 -7.92 13.46 -7.69
N GLY A 243 -7.95 13.01 -6.44
CA GLY A 243 -9.10 12.29 -5.89
C GLY A 243 -9.18 10.83 -6.32
N GLY A 244 -10.19 10.14 -5.80
CA GLY A 244 -10.42 8.73 -6.04
C GLY A 244 -9.34 7.80 -5.49
N GLY A 245 -9.50 6.51 -5.79
CA GLY A 245 -8.72 5.43 -5.20
C GLY A 245 -7.26 5.44 -5.60
N ARG A 246 -6.94 5.90 -6.82
CA ARG A 246 -5.55 5.98 -7.30
C ARG A 246 -4.74 7.02 -6.54
N ASP A 247 -5.29 8.22 -6.35
CA ASP A 247 -4.63 9.30 -5.59
C ASP A 247 -4.52 8.94 -4.11
N ARG A 248 -5.57 8.32 -3.54
CA ARG A 248 -5.53 7.78 -2.17
C ARG A 248 -4.43 6.72 -2.00
N THR A 249 -4.37 5.75 -2.91
CA THR A 249 -3.32 4.72 -2.93
C THR A 249 -1.94 5.36 -3.04
N LEU A 250 -1.75 6.31 -3.96
CA LEU A 250 -0.48 7.04 -4.10
C LEU A 250 -0.09 7.72 -2.78
N LYS A 251 -0.98 8.53 -2.19
CA LYS A 251 -0.77 9.26 -0.93
C LYS A 251 -0.41 8.33 0.23
N HIS A 252 -0.98 7.12 0.26
CA HIS A 252 -0.63 6.10 1.26
C HIS A 252 0.84 5.67 1.13
N HIS A 253 1.36 5.51 -0.10
CA HIS A 253 2.73 5.03 -0.35
C HIS A 253 3.83 6.10 -0.26
N LEU A 254 3.50 7.39 -0.30
CA LEU A 254 4.50 8.46 -0.32
C LEU A 254 5.44 8.47 0.89
N HIS A 255 5.04 7.91 2.02
CA HIS A 255 5.91 7.79 3.21
C HIS A 255 7.14 6.91 3.00
N ARG A 256 7.15 6.08 1.94
CA ARG A 256 8.27 5.20 1.57
C ARG A 256 9.29 5.89 0.68
N ALA A 257 8.95 7.08 0.19
CA ALA A 257 9.90 7.91 -0.52
C ALA A 257 10.83 8.58 0.49
N HIS A 258 12.13 8.62 0.21
CA HIS A 258 13.07 9.38 1.03
C HIS A 258 12.78 10.87 0.86
N LEU A 259 12.64 11.32 -0.39
CA LEU A 259 12.31 12.68 -0.76
C LEU A 259 10.97 12.74 -1.49
N VAL A 260 10.21 13.81 -1.29
CA VAL A 260 8.94 14.06 -2.00
C VAL A 260 8.93 15.48 -2.56
N TYR A 261 8.92 15.60 -3.88
CA TYR A 261 8.66 16.86 -4.57
C TYR A 261 7.17 16.97 -4.89
N ARG A 262 6.55 18.09 -4.56
CA ARG A 262 5.13 18.37 -4.87
C ARG A 262 5.05 19.55 -5.83
N GLY A 263 4.61 19.30 -7.08
CA GLY A 263 4.39 20.35 -8.06
C GLY A 263 3.46 21.44 -7.54
N GLY A 264 3.79 22.69 -7.87
CA GLY A 264 3.08 23.88 -7.39
C GLY A 264 3.25 24.20 -5.90
N ARG A 265 3.97 23.37 -5.12
CA ARG A 265 4.19 23.56 -3.67
C ARG A 265 5.65 23.56 -3.26
N THR A 266 6.49 22.78 -3.93
CA THR A 266 7.93 22.70 -3.72
C THR A 266 8.59 23.47 -4.83
N THR A 267 9.56 24.33 -4.52
CA THR A 267 10.37 24.99 -5.55
C THR A 267 11.58 24.10 -5.91
N PRO A 268 12.09 24.16 -7.15
CA PRO A 268 13.32 23.46 -7.53
C PRO A 268 14.53 23.81 -6.63
N GLU A 269 14.61 25.06 -6.18
CA GLU A 269 15.66 25.55 -5.31
C GLU A 269 15.60 24.92 -3.91
N ASP A 270 14.43 24.96 -3.25
CA ASP A 270 14.23 24.35 -1.94
C ASP A 270 14.47 22.84 -1.98
N PHE A 271 13.99 22.19 -3.05
CA PHE A 271 14.21 20.77 -3.27
C PHE A 271 15.70 20.42 -3.43
N THR A 272 16.44 21.24 -4.18
CA THR A 272 17.87 21.05 -4.38
C THR A 272 18.62 21.20 -3.05
N ASP A 273 18.24 22.16 -2.22
CA ASP A 273 18.85 22.37 -0.91
C ASP A 273 18.60 21.20 0.04
N GLU A 274 17.38 20.65 0.06
CA GLU A 274 17.09 19.43 0.81
C GLU A 274 17.91 18.25 0.26
N LEU A 275 17.97 18.09 -1.06
CA LEU A 275 18.71 17.00 -1.71
C LEU A 275 20.21 17.06 -1.38
N VAL A 276 20.85 18.22 -1.50
CA VAL A 276 22.27 18.41 -1.16
C VAL A 276 22.52 18.12 0.32
N THR A 277 21.62 18.56 1.19
CA THR A 277 21.68 18.27 2.63
C THR A 277 21.65 16.77 2.91
N ARG A 278 20.87 16.00 2.15
CA ARG A 278 20.79 14.54 2.28
C ARG A 278 21.97 13.79 1.65
N LEU A 279 22.46 14.27 0.52
CA LEU A 279 23.64 13.72 -0.14
C LEU A 279 24.90 13.88 0.72
N ARG A 280 24.94 14.93 1.56
CA ARG A 280 26.09 15.27 2.43
C ARG A 280 27.43 15.24 1.66
N PRO A 281 27.55 15.92 0.50
CA PRO A 281 28.83 16.00 -0.18
C PRO A 281 29.86 16.71 0.71
N PRO A 282 31.17 16.54 0.44
CA PRO A 282 32.21 17.35 1.07
C PRO A 282 31.85 18.83 1.01
N ARG A 283 32.05 19.58 2.10
CA ARG A 283 31.57 20.97 2.25
C ARG A 283 32.00 21.89 1.09
N HIS A 284 33.20 21.68 0.55
CA HIS A 284 33.73 22.46 -0.58
C HIS A 284 33.04 22.16 -1.92
N LEU A 285 32.34 21.02 -2.04
CA LEU A 285 31.58 20.63 -3.24
C LEU A 285 30.09 20.92 -3.12
N ALA A 286 29.56 21.26 -1.94
CA ALA A 286 28.12 21.43 -1.73
C ALA A 286 27.50 22.46 -2.70
N GLN A 287 28.18 23.59 -2.91
CA GLN A 287 27.74 24.61 -3.87
C GLN A 287 27.84 24.12 -5.32
N ALA A 288 28.92 23.41 -5.69
CA ALA A 288 29.08 22.85 -7.02
C ALA A 288 27.99 21.82 -7.35
N TYR A 289 27.59 20.98 -6.38
CA TYR A 289 26.44 20.08 -6.51
C TYR A 289 25.13 20.84 -6.70
N ARG A 290 24.89 21.90 -5.92
CA ARG A 290 23.70 22.74 -6.05
C ARG A 290 23.62 23.38 -7.45
N ASP A 291 24.69 24.01 -7.89
CA ASP A 291 24.76 24.70 -9.18
C ASP A 291 24.58 23.72 -10.33
N TRP A 292 25.24 22.56 -10.28
CA TRP A 292 25.08 21.50 -11.28
C TRP A 292 23.65 20.95 -11.31
N LEU A 293 23.01 20.73 -10.16
CA LEU A 293 21.64 20.23 -10.09
C LEU A 293 20.64 21.21 -10.72
N LEU A 294 20.81 22.51 -10.51
CA LEU A 294 19.91 23.54 -11.04
C LEU A 294 20.23 23.91 -12.49
N ALA A 295 21.49 24.20 -12.81
CA ALA A 295 21.92 24.75 -14.10
C ALA A 295 22.46 23.71 -15.08
N GLY A 296 22.85 22.52 -14.61
CA GLY A 296 23.52 21.50 -15.43
C GLY A 296 25.03 21.75 -15.57
N GLY A 297 25.62 21.25 -16.66
CA GLY A 297 27.06 21.31 -16.90
C GLY A 297 27.82 20.06 -16.41
N THR A 298 29.10 20.22 -16.12
CA THR A 298 29.98 19.12 -15.70
C THR A 298 29.60 18.64 -14.30
N PRO A 299 29.33 17.34 -14.11
CA PRO A 299 29.02 16.80 -12.79
C PRO A 299 30.22 16.92 -11.85
N PRO A 300 30.03 17.29 -10.57
CA PRO A 300 31.10 17.26 -9.57
C PRO A 300 31.66 15.84 -9.38
N GLU A 301 32.93 15.73 -9.02
CA GLU A 301 33.55 14.44 -8.72
C GLU A 301 32.82 13.73 -7.58
N ARG A 302 32.43 12.48 -7.83
CA ARG A 302 31.73 11.65 -6.86
C ARG A 302 32.77 10.97 -5.96
N PRO A 303 32.63 11.02 -4.62
CA PRO A 303 33.44 10.22 -3.73
C PRO A 303 33.31 8.73 -4.13
N ALA A 304 34.43 8.00 -4.19
CA ALA A 304 34.46 6.59 -4.56
C ALA A 304 33.77 5.67 -3.53
N ASP A 305 33.43 6.22 -2.36
CA ASP A 305 32.85 5.46 -1.26
C ASP A 305 31.33 5.33 -1.40
N GLY A 306 30.92 4.09 -1.63
CA GLY A 306 29.54 3.62 -1.57
C GLY A 306 28.98 3.31 -2.95
N GLU A 307 29.17 2.06 -3.40
CA GLU A 307 28.13 1.47 -4.25
C GLU A 307 26.79 1.69 -3.51
N PRO A 308 25.81 2.37 -4.13
CA PRO A 308 24.50 2.48 -3.51
C PRO A 308 24.04 1.05 -3.19
N GLY A 309 23.71 0.78 -1.93
CA GLY A 309 23.13 -0.50 -1.52
C GLY A 309 22.01 -0.89 -2.49
N SER A 310 21.71 -2.19 -2.58
CA SER A 310 21.06 -2.84 -3.75
C SER A 310 19.82 -2.17 -4.36
N ALA A 311 19.17 -1.22 -3.68
CA ALA A 311 18.33 -0.20 -4.29
C ALA A 311 18.63 1.20 -3.70
N GLY A 312 19.18 2.11 -4.50
CA GLY A 312 19.48 3.49 -4.08
C GLY A 312 18.26 4.30 -3.57
N PRO A 313 18.48 5.52 -3.04
CA PRO A 313 17.44 6.33 -2.40
C PRO A 313 16.29 6.65 -3.35
N THR A 314 15.08 6.84 -2.81
CA THR A 314 13.85 7.02 -3.58
C THR A 314 13.36 8.47 -3.53
N LEU A 315 13.02 9.02 -4.69
CA LEU A 315 12.38 10.33 -4.85
C LEU A 315 11.00 10.14 -5.48
N ALA A 316 9.96 10.66 -4.84
CA ALA A 316 8.63 10.76 -5.43
C ALA A 316 8.35 12.20 -5.88
N VAL A 317 8.03 12.39 -7.16
CA VAL A 317 7.59 13.66 -7.73
C VAL A 317 6.10 13.54 -8.02
N THR A 318 5.28 14.32 -7.33
CA THR A 318 3.82 14.30 -7.49
C THR A 318 3.32 15.58 -8.13
N GLY A 319 2.55 15.45 -9.21
CA GLY A 319 2.02 16.58 -9.97
C GLY A 319 3.11 17.31 -10.74
N LEU A 320 3.97 16.59 -11.48
CA LEU A 320 5.03 17.20 -12.27
C LEU A 320 4.49 18.28 -13.22
N ASP A 321 3.36 18.00 -13.86
CA ASP A 321 2.58 18.86 -14.75
C ASP A 321 1.94 20.07 -14.03
N GLU A 322 1.84 20.04 -12.72
CA GLU A 322 1.35 21.16 -11.90
C GLU A 322 2.48 22.11 -11.47
N ASP A 323 3.73 21.77 -11.78
CA ASP A 323 4.86 22.66 -11.56
C ASP A 323 4.76 23.90 -12.46
N PRO A 324 5.12 25.10 -12.00
CA PRO A 324 5.13 26.28 -12.86
C PRO A 324 6.06 26.18 -14.07
N ARG A 325 7.08 25.29 -14.03
CA ARG A 325 8.10 25.11 -15.08
C ARG A 325 8.46 23.63 -15.23
N PRO A 326 7.54 22.77 -15.66
CA PRO A 326 7.72 21.31 -15.66
C PRO A 326 8.90 20.87 -16.56
N LEU A 327 9.07 21.55 -17.71
CA LEU A 327 10.18 21.29 -18.65
C LEU A 327 11.56 21.61 -18.07
N ARG A 328 11.67 22.50 -17.08
CA ARG A 328 12.95 22.76 -16.38
C ARG A 328 13.23 21.73 -15.30
N LEU A 329 12.19 21.14 -14.74
CA LEU A 329 12.31 20.13 -13.69
C LEU A 329 12.78 18.78 -14.23
N VAL A 330 12.38 18.38 -15.44
CA VAL A 330 12.78 17.08 -16.03
C VAL A 330 14.31 16.92 -16.13
N PRO A 331 15.09 17.89 -16.66
CA PRO A 331 16.55 17.80 -16.67
C PRO A 331 17.17 17.70 -15.27
N LEU A 332 16.59 18.39 -14.29
CA LEU A 332 17.02 18.30 -12.88
C LEU A 332 16.81 16.86 -12.38
N LEU A 333 15.64 16.27 -12.60
CA LEU A 333 15.36 14.88 -12.22
C LEU A 333 16.29 13.89 -12.94
N ALA A 334 16.66 14.16 -14.20
CA ALA A 334 17.61 13.34 -14.94
C ALA A 334 18.99 13.34 -14.25
N ARG A 335 19.46 14.50 -13.79
CA ARG A 335 20.69 14.62 -12.98
C ARG A 335 20.57 13.89 -11.65
N VAL A 336 19.44 14.02 -10.95
CA VAL A 336 19.20 13.28 -9.70
C VAL A 336 19.26 11.75 -9.91
N ARG A 337 18.76 11.24 -11.04
CA ARG A 337 18.90 9.81 -11.40
C ARG A 337 20.37 9.38 -11.49
N THR A 338 21.25 10.20 -12.08
CA THR A 338 22.69 9.88 -12.19
C THR A 338 23.38 9.77 -10.82
N LEU A 339 22.78 10.38 -9.78
CA LEU A 339 23.21 10.20 -8.39
C LEU A 339 22.73 8.88 -7.78
N GLY A 340 22.09 7.99 -8.54
CA GLY A 340 21.62 6.68 -8.08
C GLY A 340 20.23 6.71 -7.43
N PHE A 341 19.50 7.83 -7.54
CA PHE A 341 18.12 7.89 -7.07
C PHE A 341 17.18 7.10 -7.98
N ARG A 342 16.22 6.44 -7.35
CA ARG A 342 15.06 5.82 -8.00
C ARG A 342 13.90 6.80 -7.97
N LEU A 343 13.29 7.05 -9.13
CA LEU A 343 12.31 8.10 -9.31
C LEU A 343 10.90 7.51 -9.50
N LEU A 344 9.95 7.99 -8.69
CA LEU A 344 8.51 7.82 -8.94
C LEU A 344 7.99 9.16 -9.46
N VAL A 345 7.69 9.26 -10.75
CA VAL A 345 7.17 10.46 -11.40
C VAL A 345 5.68 10.32 -11.64
N ILE A 346 4.90 11.23 -11.09
CA ILE A 346 3.45 11.27 -11.22
C ILE A 346 3.03 12.57 -11.88
N VAL A 347 2.22 12.46 -12.92
CA VAL A 347 1.48 13.57 -13.53
C VAL A 347 -0.01 13.43 -13.23
N ARG A 348 -0.76 14.55 -13.21
CA ARG A 348 -2.22 14.55 -13.04
C ARG A 348 -2.93 14.34 -14.36
N ASP A 349 -2.38 14.89 -15.43
CA ASP A 349 -2.84 14.72 -16.80
C ASP A 349 -1.76 14.04 -17.67
N SER A 350 -2.19 13.26 -18.66
CA SER A 350 -1.33 12.60 -19.64
C SER A 350 -0.98 13.47 -20.86
N HIS A 351 -1.55 14.67 -20.95
CA HIS A 351 -1.34 15.57 -22.08
C HIS A 351 -0.28 16.62 -21.74
N GLY A 352 0.73 16.77 -22.59
CA GLY A 352 1.75 17.81 -22.43
C GLY A 352 3.11 17.42 -22.98
N GLU A 353 3.94 18.43 -23.26
CA GLU A 353 5.31 18.26 -23.73
C GLU A 353 6.19 17.63 -22.64
N GLU A 354 5.88 17.89 -21.36
CA GLU A 354 6.57 17.33 -20.21
C GLU A 354 6.47 15.81 -20.12
N VAL A 355 5.37 15.20 -20.58
CA VAL A 355 5.24 13.74 -20.63
C VAL A 355 6.21 13.15 -21.65
N THR A 356 6.32 13.78 -22.82
CA THR A 356 7.30 13.41 -23.85
C THR A 356 8.72 13.58 -23.33
N GLU A 357 8.97 14.66 -22.59
CA GLU A 357 10.29 14.94 -22.04
C GLU A 357 10.68 13.97 -20.92
N VAL A 358 9.74 13.59 -20.05
CA VAL A 358 9.92 12.51 -19.07
C VAL A 358 10.22 11.19 -19.78
N ALA A 359 9.51 10.88 -20.86
CA ALA A 359 9.77 9.68 -21.62
C ALA A 359 11.19 9.66 -22.18
N ARG A 360 11.62 10.78 -22.79
CA ARG A 360 12.92 10.94 -23.43
C ARG A 360 14.09 10.95 -22.45
N GLN A 361 14.03 11.77 -21.41
CA GLN A 361 15.15 12.00 -20.51
C GLN A 361 15.20 11.03 -19.32
N LEU A 362 14.07 10.48 -18.90
CA LEU A 362 13.98 9.64 -17.69
C LEU A 362 13.65 8.18 -18.01
N LEU A 363 12.54 7.91 -18.70
CA LEU A 363 12.07 6.54 -18.90
C LEU A 363 12.93 5.75 -19.87
N LEU A 364 13.28 6.32 -21.04
CA LEU A 364 14.07 5.61 -22.03
C LEU A 364 15.44 5.18 -21.47
N PRO A 365 16.26 6.07 -20.87
CA PRO A 365 17.52 5.64 -20.27
C PRO A 365 17.33 4.59 -19.18
N ALA A 366 16.36 4.77 -18.27
CA ALA A 366 16.15 3.84 -17.17
C ALA A 366 15.68 2.44 -17.62
N LEU A 367 14.90 2.36 -18.70
CA LEU A 367 14.46 1.10 -19.29
C LEU A 367 15.56 0.44 -20.12
N ASP A 368 16.39 1.22 -20.80
CA ASP A 368 17.56 0.72 -21.53
C ASP A 368 18.61 0.13 -20.58
N GLU A 369 18.98 0.86 -19.53
CA GLU A 369 19.88 0.40 -18.46
C GLU A 369 19.36 -0.90 -17.80
N TRP A 370 18.05 -0.98 -17.59
CA TRP A 370 17.43 -2.17 -17.02
C TRP A 370 17.38 -3.34 -18.02
N ALA A 371 17.09 -3.08 -19.30
CA ALA A 371 17.15 -4.10 -20.35
C ALA A 371 18.56 -4.68 -20.48
N GLU A 372 19.59 -3.82 -20.47
CA GLU A 372 21.00 -4.25 -20.48
C GLU A 372 21.31 -5.17 -19.29
N ARG A 373 20.88 -4.81 -18.07
CA ARG A 373 21.06 -5.65 -16.88
C ARG A 373 20.38 -7.01 -17.03
N LEU A 374 19.15 -7.06 -17.54
CA LEU A 374 18.44 -8.33 -17.75
C LEU A 374 19.09 -9.18 -18.85
N VAL A 375 19.58 -8.57 -19.92
CA VAL A 375 20.31 -9.28 -20.99
C VAL A 375 21.59 -9.89 -20.42
N ARG A 376 22.39 -9.13 -19.67
CA ARG A 376 23.60 -9.65 -18.98
C ARG A 376 23.28 -10.84 -18.08
N ARG A 377 22.19 -10.74 -17.31
CA ARG A 377 21.75 -11.84 -16.46
C ARG A 377 21.40 -13.11 -17.24
N VAL A 378 20.78 -12.97 -18.42
CA VAL A 378 20.51 -14.13 -19.30
C VAL A 378 21.81 -14.72 -19.84
N GLU A 379 22.80 -13.89 -20.21
CA GLU A 379 24.12 -14.38 -20.64
C GLU A 379 24.89 -15.10 -19.55
N GLU A 380 24.86 -14.59 -18.32
CA GLU A 380 25.50 -15.22 -17.17
C GLU A 380 24.94 -16.63 -16.97
N ILE A 381 23.62 -16.77 -17.03
CA ILE A 381 22.93 -18.06 -16.98
C ILE A 381 23.38 -18.95 -18.15
N GLU A 382 23.36 -18.46 -19.40
CA GLU A 382 23.79 -19.25 -20.56
C GLU A 382 25.28 -19.69 -20.47
N THR A 383 26.13 -18.84 -19.90
CA THR A 383 27.57 -19.12 -19.70
C THR A 383 27.77 -20.18 -18.62
N GLU A 384 27.10 -20.04 -17.47
CA GLU A 384 27.12 -21.02 -16.39
C GLU A 384 26.67 -22.40 -16.89
N TRP A 385 25.56 -22.45 -17.64
CA TRP A 385 25.05 -23.68 -18.25
C TRP A 385 25.99 -24.28 -19.29
N THR A 386 26.72 -23.46 -20.04
CA THR A 386 27.70 -23.97 -21.00
C THR A 386 28.88 -24.63 -20.28
N GLY A 387 29.33 -24.05 -19.15
CA GLY A 387 30.32 -24.67 -18.27
C GLY A 387 29.86 -26.00 -17.66
N LEU A 388 28.58 -26.08 -17.24
CA LEU A 388 27.99 -27.29 -16.65
C LEU A 388 27.74 -28.41 -17.67
N ASN A 389 27.39 -28.09 -18.92
CA ASN A 389 27.18 -29.10 -19.98
C ASN A 389 28.42 -29.95 -20.28
N GLY A 390 29.63 -29.50 -19.90
CA GLY A 390 30.86 -30.30 -20.01
C GLY A 390 31.11 -31.24 -18.83
N LEU A 391 30.32 -31.16 -17.76
CA LEU A 391 30.53 -31.83 -16.48
C LEU A 391 29.42 -32.83 -16.11
N VAL A 392 28.30 -32.86 -16.85
CA VAL A 392 27.11 -33.68 -16.54
C VAL A 392 26.82 -34.63 -17.70
N GLU A 393 26.46 -35.88 -17.41
CA GLU A 393 26.04 -36.85 -18.43
C GLU A 393 24.84 -36.33 -19.23
N SER A 394 24.98 -36.33 -20.55
CA SER A 394 24.12 -35.68 -21.55
C SER A 394 22.62 -36.04 -21.52
N GLY A 395 22.22 -37.02 -20.71
CA GLY A 395 20.82 -37.46 -20.54
C GLY A 395 20.04 -36.77 -19.42
N SER A 396 20.70 -36.00 -18.54
CA SER A 396 20.05 -35.47 -17.33
C SER A 396 19.62 -34.00 -17.41
N LEU A 397 19.97 -33.28 -18.49
CA LEU A 397 19.70 -31.83 -18.61
C LEU A 397 18.70 -31.54 -19.74
N ILE A 398 17.69 -30.72 -19.45
CA ILE A 398 16.81 -30.14 -20.48
C ILE A 398 17.64 -29.17 -21.33
N PRO A 399 17.68 -29.30 -22.68
CA PRO A 399 18.46 -28.40 -23.52
C PRO A 399 17.93 -26.96 -23.41
N LEU A 400 18.76 -26.04 -22.91
CA LEU A 400 18.47 -24.61 -23.00
C LEU A 400 18.86 -24.09 -24.39
N PRO A 401 18.04 -23.24 -25.02
CA PRO A 401 18.38 -22.62 -26.29
C PRO A 401 19.53 -21.61 -26.08
N ARG A 402 20.75 -21.97 -26.48
CA ARG A 402 21.99 -21.18 -26.41
C ARG A 402 21.98 -19.85 -27.20
N THR A 403 20.91 -19.56 -27.95
CA THR A 403 20.82 -18.40 -28.85
C THR A 403 19.93 -17.28 -28.30
N GLY A 404 19.41 -17.42 -27.08
CA GLY A 404 18.54 -16.46 -26.43
C GLY A 404 19.24 -15.12 -26.24
N ALA A 405 20.33 -15.09 -25.47
CA ALA A 405 20.97 -13.83 -25.06
C ALA A 405 21.52 -13.02 -26.24
N ALA A 406 22.19 -13.65 -27.20
CA ALA A 406 22.74 -12.98 -28.38
C ALA A 406 21.64 -12.30 -29.21
N ARG A 407 20.50 -12.98 -29.40
CA ARG A 407 19.32 -12.41 -30.08
C ARG A 407 18.76 -11.22 -29.31
N ARG A 408 18.67 -11.32 -27.97
CA ARG A 408 18.18 -10.23 -27.11
C ARG A 408 19.10 -9.00 -27.17
N ARG A 409 20.42 -9.19 -27.20
CA ARG A 409 21.37 -8.10 -27.38
C ARG A 409 21.25 -7.43 -28.74
N GLN A 410 21.12 -8.21 -29.81
CA GLN A 410 20.90 -7.64 -31.13
C GLN A 410 19.59 -6.83 -31.19
N GLN A 411 18.53 -7.34 -30.55
CA GLN A 411 17.26 -6.62 -30.44
C GLN A 411 17.42 -5.31 -29.64
N LEU A 412 18.14 -5.31 -28.51
CA LEU A 412 18.42 -4.10 -27.74
C LEU A 412 19.21 -3.08 -28.55
N ALA A 413 20.26 -3.51 -29.27
CA ALA A 413 21.04 -2.63 -30.14
C ALA A 413 20.20 -2.00 -31.26
N ARG A 414 19.27 -2.74 -31.86
CA ARG A 414 18.33 -2.20 -32.86
C ARG A 414 17.40 -1.16 -32.25
N LEU A 415 16.89 -1.40 -31.05
CA LEU A 415 16.02 -0.45 -30.33
C LEU A 415 16.77 0.85 -30.00
N ARG A 416 18.04 0.77 -29.59
CA ARG A 416 18.89 1.95 -29.34
C ARG A 416 19.11 2.80 -30.59
N ALA A 417 19.06 2.20 -31.77
CA ALA A 417 19.22 2.88 -33.05
C ALA A 417 17.90 3.43 -33.63
N ALA A 418 16.75 3.20 -32.98
CA ALA A 418 15.47 3.69 -33.47
C ALA A 418 15.37 5.23 -33.33
N PRO A 419 14.93 5.95 -34.37
CA PRO A 419 14.88 7.42 -34.35
C PRO A 419 13.69 7.97 -33.55
N ASP A 420 12.59 7.22 -33.42
CA ASP A 420 11.39 7.63 -32.69
C ASP A 420 11.45 7.15 -31.21
N PRO A 421 11.45 8.09 -30.24
CA PRO A 421 11.39 7.77 -28.81
C PRO A 421 10.17 6.92 -28.40
N HIS A 422 9.02 7.09 -29.06
CA HIS A 422 7.81 6.33 -28.73
C HIS A 422 7.87 4.89 -29.24
N GLU A 423 8.39 4.68 -30.45
CA GLU A 423 8.72 3.36 -30.97
C GLU A 423 9.77 2.66 -30.08
N GLN A 424 10.84 3.36 -29.71
CA GLN A 424 11.87 2.84 -28.82
C GLN A 424 11.29 2.41 -27.47
N LEU A 425 10.41 3.22 -26.88
CA LEU A 425 9.76 2.91 -25.59
C LEU A 425 8.86 1.68 -25.69
N ARG A 426 8.06 1.57 -26.76
CA ARG A 426 7.20 0.40 -27.02
C ARG A 426 8.04 -0.86 -27.21
N GLY A 427 9.11 -0.77 -27.99
CA GLY A 427 10.03 -1.88 -28.24
C GLY A 427 10.76 -2.34 -26.98
N LEU A 428 11.28 -1.42 -26.17
CA LEU A 428 11.91 -1.73 -24.88
C LEU A 428 10.92 -2.44 -23.93
N ARG A 429 9.69 -1.95 -23.81
CA ARG A 429 8.65 -2.59 -22.99
C ARG A 429 8.32 -4.02 -23.46
N ALA A 430 8.33 -4.27 -24.77
CA ALA A 430 8.15 -5.61 -25.32
C ALA A 430 9.33 -6.52 -24.97
N LEU A 431 10.56 -6.07 -25.25
CA LEU A 431 11.79 -6.80 -24.91
C LEU A 431 11.88 -7.15 -23.42
N LEU A 432 11.54 -6.21 -22.53
CA LEU A 432 11.57 -6.42 -21.07
C LEU A 432 10.54 -7.47 -20.61
N ARG A 433 9.36 -7.54 -21.24
CA ARG A 433 8.39 -8.61 -20.96
C ARG A 433 8.94 -9.97 -21.37
N GLU A 434 9.58 -10.04 -22.53
CA GLU A 434 10.18 -11.27 -23.06
C GLU A 434 11.37 -11.74 -22.19
N LEU A 435 12.28 -10.84 -21.82
CA LEU A 435 13.40 -11.14 -20.92
C LEU A 435 12.94 -11.66 -19.56
N ARG A 436 11.89 -11.05 -18.98
CA ARG A 436 11.29 -11.55 -17.72
C ARG A 436 10.71 -12.95 -17.88
N ALA A 437 10.06 -13.24 -19.00
CA ALA A 437 9.54 -14.58 -19.28
C ALA A 437 10.67 -15.60 -19.46
N ASP A 438 11.77 -15.21 -20.12
CA ASP A 438 12.98 -16.04 -20.28
C ASP A 438 13.57 -16.39 -18.90
N LEU A 439 13.83 -15.39 -18.06
CA LEU A 439 14.35 -15.57 -16.70
C LEU A 439 13.44 -16.42 -15.81
N GLN A 440 12.12 -16.28 -15.92
CA GLN A 440 11.18 -17.15 -15.18
C GLN A 440 11.25 -18.60 -15.63
N ARG A 441 11.50 -18.87 -16.92
CA ARG A 441 11.71 -20.22 -17.44
C ARG A 441 13.00 -20.82 -16.89
N TYR A 442 14.11 -20.08 -16.93
CA TYR A 442 15.39 -20.54 -16.38
C TYR A 442 15.31 -20.82 -14.87
N GLY A 443 14.65 -19.95 -14.09
CA GLY A 443 14.49 -20.13 -12.64
C GLY A 443 13.59 -21.32 -12.22
N ARG A 444 12.80 -21.87 -13.14
CA ARG A 444 12.03 -23.12 -12.94
C ARG A 444 12.83 -24.36 -13.34
N ALA A 445 13.72 -24.24 -14.33
CA ALA A 445 14.57 -25.34 -14.79
C ALA A 445 15.67 -25.71 -13.78
N GLY A 446 16.22 -24.75 -13.04
CA GLY A 446 17.23 -25.01 -12.00
C GLY A 446 16.69 -25.46 -10.63
N ARG A 447 15.38 -25.68 -10.47
CA ARG A 447 14.75 -26.15 -9.22
C ARG A 447 14.13 -27.55 -9.32
N ARG A 448 14.28 -28.19 -10.48
CA ARG A 448 13.94 -29.60 -10.71
C ARG A 448 15.25 -30.35 -10.88
#